data_AF-A0A368F3C5-F1
#
_entry.id   AF-A0A368F3C5-F1
#
_cell.length_a   1.000
_cell.length_b   1.000
_cell.length_c   1.000
_cell.angle_alpha   90.00
_cell.angle_beta   90.00
_cell.angle_gamma   90.00
#
_symmetry.space_group_name_H-M   'P 1'
#
loop_
_entity.id
_entity.type
_entity.pdbx_description
1 polymer ?
#
loop_
_entity_poly.entity_id
_entity_poly.type
_entity_poly.pdbx_seq_one_letter_code
_entity_poly.pdbx_strand_id
1 'polypeptide(L)'
;MLPRARTVVLVLTLIAPSLCSSKETPPSSVLSDIELHCPEGWSRLGQKCLKTYHVEKSWPQALHTCARYGARLVRIETSRENKFAASLLTRPGRTTQHQAWIDISR
;
A
#
# COMPACT_ATOMS: atom_id res chain seq x y z
N MET A 1 15.56 -36.21 34.25
CA MET A 1 14.56 -37.25 33.89
C MET A 1 13.89 -36.83 32.60
N LEU A 2 14.14 -37.56 31.51
CA LEU A 2 13.37 -37.54 30.27
C LEU A 2 12.78 -38.97 30.14
N PRO A 3 11.67 -39.21 29.41
CA PRO A 3 11.68 -38.99 27.98
C PRO A 3 10.48 -38.23 27.42
N ARG A 4 10.77 -37.62 26.28
CA ARG A 4 9.87 -36.97 25.34
C ARG A 4 8.80 -37.96 24.86
N ALA A 5 7.53 -37.68 25.11
CA ALA A 5 6.46 -38.30 24.34
C ALA A 5 6.24 -37.46 23.06
N ARG A 6 6.82 -37.93 21.96
CA ARG A 6 6.47 -37.51 20.60
C ARG A 6 5.12 -38.13 20.28
N THR A 7 4.02 -37.41 20.51
CA THR A 7 2.74 -37.83 19.96
C THR A 7 2.73 -37.46 18.48
N VAL A 8 3.02 -38.46 17.65
CA VAL A 8 2.81 -38.42 16.20
C VAL A 8 1.30 -38.52 15.99
N VAL A 9 0.63 -37.39 15.76
CA VAL A 9 -0.75 -37.44 15.25
C VAL A 9 -0.66 -37.68 13.74
N LEU A 10 -0.65 -38.96 13.38
CA LEU A 10 -0.86 -39.46 12.02
C LEU A 10 -2.32 -39.17 11.61
N VAL A 11 -2.59 -37.96 11.08
CA VAL A 11 -3.85 -37.70 10.39
C VAL A 11 -3.75 -38.30 8.99
N LEU A 12 -4.04 -39.59 8.91
CA LEU A 12 -4.45 -40.26 7.68
C LEU A 12 -5.94 -39.96 7.49
N THR A 13 -6.29 -39.07 6.56
CA THR A 13 -7.36 -39.32 5.57
C THR A 13 -7.57 -38.12 4.64
N LEU A 14 -7.42 -38.46 3.35
CA LEU A 14 -8.15 -37.94 2.19
C LEU A 14 -7.88 -36.49 1.80
N ILE A 15 -6.81 -36.37 0.99
CA ILE A 15 -6.72 -35.50 -0.18
C ILE A 15 -8.12 -35.39 -0.80
N ALA A 16 -8.82 -34.29 -0.55
CA ALA A 16 -9.85 -33.85 -1.46
C ALA A 16 -9.13 -33.48 -2.77
N PRO A 17 -9.52 -34.03 -3.93
CA PRO A 17 -8.97 -33.59 -5.19
C PRO A 17 -9.21 -32.09 -5.28
N SER A 18 -8.12 -31.36 -5.51
CA SER A 18 -8.13 -29.96 -5.90
C SER A 18 -9.40 -29.63 -6.67
N LEU A 19 -10.22 -28.71 -6.17
CA LEU A 19 -11.03 -27.89 -7.05
C LEU A 19 -10.01 -27.16 -7.92
N CYS A 20 -9.66 -27.79 -9.04
CA CYS A 20 -8.97 -27.13 -10.12
C CYS A 20 -9.96 -26.08 -10.62
N SER A 21 -9.84 -24.86 -10.10
CA SER A 21 -10.57 -23.74 -10.65
C SER A 21 -9.88 -23.40 -11.96
N SER A 22 -10.33 -24.04 -13.05
CA SER A 22 -10.15 -23.47 -14.37
C SER A 22 -10.94 -22.17 -14.40
N LYS A 23 -10.32 -21.08 -13.93
CA LYS A 23 -10.71 -19.75 -14.36
C LYS A 23 -10.21 -19.62 -15.78
N GLU A 24 -11.02 -20.09 -16.73
CA GLU A 24 -11.05 -19.46 -18.05
C GLU A 24 -11.50 -18.03 -17.82
N THR A 25 -10.52 -17.19 -17.51
CA THR A 25 -10.69 -15.75 -17.50
C THR A 25 -10.56 -15.34 -18.97
N PRO A 26 -11.54 -14.64 -19.55
CA PRO A 26 -11.41 -14.07 -20.89
C PRO A 26 -10.12 -13.24 -20.95
N PRO A 27 -9.56 -12.96 -22.14
CA PRO A 27 -8.35 -12.14 -22.27
C PRO A 27 -8.65 -10.72 -21.77
N SER A 28 -8.56 -10.55 -20.44
CA SER A 28 -8.63 -9.27 -19.75
C SER A 28 -7.36 -8.56 -20.13
N SER A 29 -7.47 -7.78 -21.19
CA SER A 29 -6.71 -6.57 -21.47
C SER A 29 -5.23 -6.65 -21.08
N VAL A 30 -4.41 -6.81 -22.10
CA VAL A 30 -2.95 -6.59 -22.24
C VAL A 30 -2.34 -5.33 -21.55
N LEU A 31 -3.04 -4.65 -20.64
CA LEU A 31 -2.56 -3.55 -19.82
C LEU A 31 -1.99 -4.00 -18.46
N SER A 32 -1.97 -5.29 -18.15
CA SER A 32 -1.39 -5.82 -16.91
C SER A 32 0.15 -5.79 -16.89
N ASP A 33 0.80 -5.70 -18.05
CA ASP A 33 2.25 -5.83 -18.22
C ASP A 33 3.01 -4.51 -18.36
N ILE A 34 2.31 -3.37 -18.35
CA ILE A 34 2.99 -2.11 -18.02
C ILE A 34 3.16 -2.15 -16.51
N GLU A 35 4.31 -2.61 -16.06
CA GLU A 35 4.67 -2.56 -14.65
C GLU A 35 4.56 -1.08 -14.20
N LEU A 36 3.44 -0.76 -13.55
CA LEU A 36 3.10 0.59 -13.07
C LEU A 36 4.04 0.95 -11.94
N HIS A 37 5.25 1.33 -12.33
CA HIS A 37 6.26 1.86 -11.45
C HIS A 37 5.88 3.29 -11.09
N CYS A 38 5.97 3.61 -9.81
CA CYS A 38 5.88 4.99 -9.39
C CYS A 38 7.13 5.74 -9.90
N PRO A 39 7.00 7.02 -10.29
CA PRO A 39 8.15 7.81 -10.70
C PRO A 39 9.21 7.89 -9.59
N GLU A 40 10.43 8.27 -9.95
CA GLU A 40 11.51 8.40 -8.98
C GLU A 40 11.14 9.35 -7.82
N GLY A 41 11.40 8.89 -6.58
CA GLY A 41 11.07 9.62 -5.36
C GLY A 41 9.58 9.58 -4.96
N TRP A 42 8.79 8.67 -5.56
CA TRP A 42 7.43 8.36 -5.14
C TRP A 42 7.35 6.98 -4.49
N SER A 43 6.54 6.87 -3.45
CA SER A 43 6.28 5.64 -2.71
C SER A 43 5.02 4.96 -3.23
N ARG A 44 5.11 3.66 -3.53
CA ARG A 44 3.98 2.87 -4.05
C ARG A 44 3.14 2.28 -2.91
N LEU A 45 1.82 2.42 -3.04
CA LEU A 45 0.84 1.73 -2.21
C LEU A 45 -0.27 1.14 -3.08
N GLY A 46 -0.14 -0.14 -3.43
CA GLY A 46 -1.05 -0.81 -4.36
C GLY A 46 -1.01 -0.19 -5.75
N GLN A 47 -2.10 0.51 -6.11
CA GLN A 47 -2.28 1.23 -7.38
C GLN A 47 -2.09 2.75 -7.23
N LYS A 48 -1.74 3.24 -6.03
CA LYS A 48 -1.51 4.66 -5.74
C LYS A 48 -0.01 4.92 -5.61
N CYS A 49 0.44 6.07 -6.13
CA CYS A 49 1.79 6.59 -5.91
C CYS A 49 1.69 7.84 -5.04
N LEU A 50 2.44 7.89 -3.94
CA LEU A 50 2.43 8.96 -2.96
C LEU A 50 3.80 9.63 -2.91
N LYS A 51 3.82 10.95 -2.76
CA LYS A 51 5.06 11.72 -2.53
C LYS A 51 4.84 12.73 -1.43
N THR A 52 5.78 12.78 -0.50
CA THR A 52 5.77 13.73 0.61
C THR A 52 6.70 14.89 0.30
N TYR A 53 6.28 16.09 0.72
CA TYR A 53 7.09 17.30 0.64
C TYR A 53 7.25 17.86 2.04
N HIS A 54 8.49 18.14 2.45
CA HIS A 54 8.80 18.68 3.78
C HIS A 54 8.90 20.21 3.78
N VAL A 55 8.11 20.87 2.93
CA VAL A 55 8.09 22.33 2.81
C VAL A 55 6.75 22.83 3.31
N GLU A 56 6.77 23.77 4.23
CA GLU A 56 5.56 24.41 4.74
C GLU A 56 4.84 25.14 3.61
N LYS A 57 3.56 24.81 3.43
CA LYS A 57 2.68 25.36 2.41
C LYS A 57 1.29 25.49 3.00
N SER A 58 0.53 26.50 2.58
CA SER A 58 -0.91 26.52 2.84
C SER A 58 -1.61 25.42 2.03
N TRP A 59 -2.82 25.02 2.45
CA TRP A 59 -3.62 24.04 1.72
C TRP A 59 -3.74 24.32 0.20
N PRO A 60 -4.09 25.53 -0.26
CA PRO A 60 -4.20 25.80 -1.71
C PRO A 60 -2.84 25.74 -2.42
N GLN A 61 -1.75 26.14 -1.76
CA GLN A 61 -0.40 26.01 -2.32
C GLN A 61 0.01 24.54 -2.45
N ALA A 62 -0.33 23.70 -1.47
CA ALA A 62 -0.07 22.27 -1.51
C ALA A 62 -0.87 21.59 -2.64
N LEU A 63 -2.15 21.93 -2.78
CA LEU A 63 -3.00 21.46 -3.88
C LEU A 63 -2.42 21.84 -5.25
N HIS A 64 -2.05 23.11 -5.44
CA HIS A 64 -1.44 23.58 -6.68
C HIS A 64 -0.09 22.89 -6.97
N THR A 65 0.70 22.65 -5.92
CA THR A 65 1.97 21.91 -6.05
C THR A 65 1.72 20.48 -6.53
N CYS A 66 0.78 19.76 -5.94
CA CYS A 66 0.40 18.42 -6.38
C CYS A 66 -0.09 18.44 -7.84
N ALA A 67 -0.95 19.40 -8.20
CA ALA A 67 -1.49 19.54 -9.55
C ALA A 67 -0.39 19.76 -10.60
N ARG A 68 0.67 20.52 -10.28
CA ARG A 68 1.82 20.74 -11.17
C ARG A 68 2.53 19.43 -11.55
N TYR A 69 2.49 18.42 -10.69
CA TYR A 69 3.06 17.09 -10.95
C TYR A 69 2.04 16.09 -11.52
N GLY A 70 0.87 16.56 -11.98
CA GLY A 70 -0.20 15.68 -12.46
C GLY A 70 -0.85 14.84 -11.35
N ALA A 71 -0.69 15.25 -10.09
CA ALA A 71 -1.21 14.56 -8.91
C ALA A 71 -2.23 15.43 -8.16
N ARG A 72 -2.81 14.88 -7.09
CA ARG A 72 -3.66 15.62 -6.14
C ARG A 72 -3.22 15.34 -4.71
N LEU A 73 -3.76 16.09 -3.75
CA LEU A 73 -3.58 15.78 -2.34
C LEU A 73 -4.10 14.35 -2.06
N VAL A 74 -3.39 13.62 -1.19
CA VAL A 74 -3.75 12.22 -0.94
C VAL A 74 -5.13 12.13 -0.29
N ARG A 75 -6.01 11.31 -0.87
CA ARG A 75 -7.27 10.91 -0.25
C ARG A 75 -7.08 9.57 0.43
N ILE A 76 -7.31 9.56 1.73
CA ILE A 76 -7.18 8.37 2.58
C ILE A 76 -8.56 7.74 2.73
N GLU A 77 -8.72 6.53 2.18
CA GLU A 77 -9.97 5.78 2.16
C GLU A 77 -9.88 4.55 3.07
N THR A 78 -8.67 4.06 3.37
CA THR A 78 -8.46 2.86 4.18
C THR A 78 -7.48 3.09 5.34
N SER A 79 -7.61 2.28 6.40
CA SER A 79 -6.66 2.29 7.51
C SER A 79 -5.23 1.96 7.06
N ARG A 80 -5.08 1.13 6.02
CA ARG A 80 -3.78 0.80 5.43
C ARG A 80 -3.12 2.04 4.80
N GLU A 81 -3.88 2.83 4.07
CA GLU A 81 -3.41 4.10 3.50
C GLU A 81 -3.02 5.10 4.57
N ASN A 82 -3.81 5.22 5.63
CA ASN A 82 -3.51 6.12 6.73
C ASN A 82 -2.16 5.77 7.40
N LYS A 83 -1.95 4.48 7.71
CA LYS A 83 -0.70 3.99 8.31
C LYS A 83 0.49 4.21 7.39
N PHE A 84 0.33 3.95 6.10
CA PHE A 84 1.39 4.15 5.13
C PHE A 84 1.74 5.63 4.97
N ALA A 85 0.75 6.51 4.82
CA ALA A 85 0.96 7.96 4.76
C ALA A 85 1.68 8.47 6.01
N ALA A 86 1.28 8.02 7.20
CA ALA A 86 1.96 8.35 8.44
C ALA A 86 3.43 7.88 8.45
N SER A 87 3.73 6.67 7.96
CA SER A 87 5.11 6.18 7.88
C SER A 87 6.00 7.00 6.94
N LEU A 88 5.43 7.61 5.89
CA LEU A 88 6.17 8.49 4.96
C LEU A 88 6.51 9.85 5.58
N LEU A 89 5.79 10.24 6.64
CA LEU A 89 6.02 11.48 7.36
C LEU A 89 7.01 11.31 8.51
N THR A 90 7.20 10.09 9.01
CA THR A 90 8.16 9.82 10.09
C THR A 90 9.60 9.88 9.58
N ARG A 91 10.34 10.92 9.97
CA ARG A 91 11.79 11.00 9.76
C ARG A 91 12.55 10.65 11.05
N PRO A 92 13.53 9.71 11.02
CA PRO A 92 14.38 9.47 12.17
C PRO A 92 15.18 10.74 12.50
N GLY A 93 15.12 11.16 13.77
CA GLY A 93 15.85 12.35 14.27
C GLY A 93 15.10 13.68 14.22
N ARG A 94 13.81 13.72 13.85
CA ARG A 94 12.97 14.92 14.02
C ARG A 94 11.78 14.63 14.94
N THR A 95 11.69 15.39 16.02
CA THR A 95 10.63 15.30 17.05
C THR A 95 9.45 16.24 16.78
N THR A 96 9.52 17.10 15.75
CA THR A 96 8.40 17.98 15.41
C THR A 96 7.30 17.20 14.72
N GLN A 97 6.05 17.43 15.13
CA GLN A 97 4.87 16.80 14.55
C GLN A 97 4.80 17.15 13.05
N HIS A 98 5.09 16.18 12.18
CA HIS A 98 4.99 16.41 10.73
C HIS A 98 3.52 16.38 10.33
N GLN A 99 2.92 17.56 10.25
CA GLN A 99 1.57 17.74 9.73
C GLN A 99 1.64 17.77 8.19
N ALA A 100 0.69 17.12 7.54
CA ALA A 100 0.57 17.09 6.09
C ALA A 100 -0.86 17.40 5.69
N TRP A 101 -1.03 18.15 4.61
CA TRP A 101 -2.33 18.36 3.99
C TRP A 101 -2.78 17.08 3.28
N ILE A 102 -4.02 16.69 3.53
CA ILE A 102 -4.71 15.60 2.84
C ILE A 102 -5.94 16.15 2.13
N ASP A 103 -6.45 15.41 1.16
CA ASP A 103 -7.71 15.74 0.52
C ASP A 103 -8.88 15.16 1.30
N ILE A 104 -9.80 16.02 1.72
CA ILE A 104 -11.05 15.64 2.40
C ILE A 104 -12.28 15.80 1.49
N SER A 105 -12.07 16.13 0.22
CA SER A 105 -13.15 16.32 -0.75
C SER A 105 -13.90 15.00 -0.96
N ARG A 106 -15.22 15.04 -0.72
CA ARG A 106 -16.13 13.89 -0.80
C ARG A 106 -16.47 13.57 -2.25
#